data_AF-A0A7W5C8Y8-F1
#
_entry.id   AF-A0A7W5C8Y8-F1
#
_cell.length_a   1.000
_cell.length_b   1.000
_cell.length_c   1.000
_cell.angle_alpha   90.00
_cell.angle_beta   90.00
_cell.angle_gamma   90.00
#
_symmetry.space_group_name_H-M   'P 1'
#
loop_
_entity.id
_entity.type
_entity.pdbx_description
1 polymer ?
#
loop_
_entity_poly.entity_id
_entity_poly.type
_entity_poly.pdbx_seq_one_letter_code
_entity_poly.pdbx_strand_id
1 'polypeptide(L)'
;MTTKIGTEAAARIKTNINVNLNNRKARKNGHLSVLGLRALLVLYIYTLVKIVLLKFHSLDPGFLWGRLQAGLKQPELLSQWLHTGNLVPFHEISRSLHSLSDHAIFNLFGNMAIFMPLGIILGLMFHNVGMGGLKIVVCAFIFSLGLESAQLLFMIGQFDVDDILLNSSGGLLGFVIYRTTISSFHLSSSRTRTNI
;
A
#
# COMPACT_ATOMS: atom_id res chain seq x y z
N MET A 1 40.72 50.08 10.02
CA MET A 1 39.26 49.86 10.19
C MET A 1 38.63 49.13 9.00
N THR A 2 39.07 49.37 7.77
CA THR A 2 38.53 48.79 6.52
C THR A 2 38.75 47.27 6.33
N THR A 3 39.83 46.68 6.85
CA THR A 3 40.14 45.24 6.71
C THR A 3 39.22 44.32 7.53
N LYS A 4 38.80 44.73 8.73
CA LYS A 4 37.86 43.95 9.58
C LYS A 4 36.46 43.84 8.97
N ILE A 5 35.98 44.93 8.36
CA ILE A 5 34.65 45.00 7.73
C ILE A 5 34.60 44.08 6.50
N GLY A 6 35.68 44.02 5.71
CA GLY A 6 35.78 43.11 4.56
C GLY A 6 35.77 41.63 4.95
N THR A 7 36.44 41.26 6.03
CA THR A 7 36.46 39.86 6.54
C THR A 7 35.11 39.41 7.09
N GLU A 8 34.38 40.28 7.79
CA GLU A 8 33.05 39.96 8.31
C GLU A 8 32.01 39.85 7.20
N ALA A 9 32.07 40.71 6.18
CA ALA A 9 31.21 40.63 5.01
C ALA A 9 31.44 39.31 4.23
N ALA A 10 32.70 38.93 4.01
CA ALA A 10 33.05 37.67 3.35
C ALA A 10 32.58 36.43 4.14
N ALA A 11 32.71 36.46 5.47
CA ALA A 11 32.21 35.38 6.33
C ALA A 11 30.68 35.24 6.24
N ARG A 12 29.93 36.35 6.28
CA ARG A 12 28.47 36.35 6.14
C ARG A 12 28.01 35.80 4.79
N ILE A 13 28.69 36.17 3.70
CA ILE A 13 28.39 35.65 2.36
C ILE A 13 28.61 34.14 2.29
N LYS A 14 29.75 33.65 2.79
CA LYS A 14 30.08 32.22 2.81
C LYS A 14 29.05 31.41 3.61
N THR A 15 28.60 31.94 4.75
CA THR A 15 27.54 31.33 5.56
C THR A 15 26.21 31.27 4.81
N ASN A 16 25.78 32.38 4.19
CA ASN A 16 24.54 32.42 3.42
C ASN A 16 24.54 31.44 2.23
N ILE A 17 25.67 31.31 1.53
CA ILE A 17 25.83 30.34 0.43
C ILE A 17 25.71 28.91 0.97
N ASN A 18 26.39 28.58 2.07
CA ASN A 18 26.32 27.25 2.68
C ASN A 18 24.91 26.89 3.14
N VAL A 19 24.19 27.83 3.77
CA VAL A 19 22.78 27.62 4.17
C VAL A 19 21.90 27.36 2.94
N ASN A 20 22.08 28.11 1.87
CA ASN A 20 21.28 27.96 0.64
C ASN A 20 21.58 26.63 -0.08
N LEU A 21 22.84 26.21 -0.14
CA LEU A 21 23.24 24.90 -0.67
C LEU A 21 22.67 23.75 0.16
N ASN A 22 22.72 23.84 1.49
CA ASN A 22 22.14 22.84 2.38
C ASN A 22 20.61 22.74 2.22
N ASN A 23 19.91 23.88 2.10
CA ASN A 23 18.47 23.89 1.86
C ASN A 23 18.11 23.30 0.50
N ARG A 24 18.87 23.59 -0.57
CA ARG A 24 18.68 22.97 -1.89
C ARG A 24 18.90 21.46 -1.84
N LYS A 25 19.95 21.00 -1.14
CA LYS A 25 20.25 19.57 -0.97
C LYS A 25 19.16 18.86 -0.18
N ALA A 26 18.69 19.44 0.92
CA ALA A 26 17.59 18.90 1.74
C ALA A 26 16.29 18.81 0.93
N ARG A 27 15.92 19.86 0.19
CA ARG A 27 14.73 19.86 -0.69
C ARG A 27 14.82 18.81 -1.79
N LYS A 28 15.98 18.68 -2.44
CA LYS A 28 16.22 17.67 -3.49
C LYS A 28 16.11 16.25 -2.91
N ASN A 29 16.71 16.00 -1.75
CA ASN A 29 16.64 14.71 -1.07
C ASN A 29 15.22 14.32 -0.67
N GLY A 30 14.44 15.28 -0.15
CA GLY A 30 13.01 15.07 0.15
C GLY A 30 12.17 14.76 -1.08
N HIS A 31 12.44 15.42 -2.22
CA HIS A 31 11.73 15.11 -3.47
C HIS A 31 12.08 13.72 -4.01
N LEU A 32 13.36 13.33 -3.95
CA LEU A 32 13.81 12.01 -4.39
C LEU A 32 13.23 10.87 -3.54
N SER A 33 13.09 11.06 -2.22
CA SER A 33 12.48 10.05 -1.34
C SER A 33 10.97 9.89 -1.61
N VAL A 34 10.25 10.98 -1.87
CA VAL A 34 8.83 10.93 -2.23
C VAL A 34 8.63 10.24 -3.59
N LEU A 35 9.48 10.54 -4.57
CA LEU A 35 9.42 9.89 -5.88
C LEU A 35 9.73 8.39 -5.77
N GLY A 36 10.74 8.03 -4.98
CA GLY A 36 11.08 6.62 -4.70
C GLY A 36 9.93 5.86 -4.04
N LEU A 37 9.26 6.46 -3.06
CA LEU A 37 8.12 5.85 -2.37
C LEU A 37 6.91 5.67 -3.31
N ARG A 38 6.66 6.63 -4.20
CA ARG A 38 5.63 6.51 -5.25
C ARG A 38 5.95 5.40 -6.25
N ALA A 39 7.20 5.31 -6.69
CA ALA A 39 7.64 4.24 -7.59
C ALA A 39 7.51 2.86 -6.92
N LEU A 40 7.88 2.76 -5.64
CA LEU A 40 7.69 1.55 -4.83
C LEU A 40 6.21 1.16 -4.74
N LEU A 41 5.32 2.12 -4.48
CA LEU A 41 3.87 1.87 -4.44
C LEU A 41 3.36 1.33 -5.78
N VAL A 42 3.76 1.94 -6.90
CA VAL A 42 3.34 1.51 -8.25
C VAL A 42 3.83 0.09 -8.54
N LEU A 43 5.11 -0.19 -8.27
CA LEU A 43 5.69 -1.53 -8.46
C LEU A 43 5.00 -2.57 -7.57
N TYR A 44 4.72 -2.21 -6.33
CA TYR A 44 3.98 -3.05 -5.39
C TYR A 44 2.56 -3.32 -5.87
N ILE A 45 1.79 -2.29 -6.25
CA ILE A 45 0.43 -2.44 -6.79
C ILE A 45 0.44 -3.35 -8.03
N TYR A 46 1.37 -3.15 -8.96
CA TYR A 46 1.51 -4.02 -10.12
C TYR A 46 1.74 -5.49 -9.72
N THR A 47 2.64 -5.73 -8.77
CA THR A 47 2.96 -7.07 -8.28
C THR A 47 1.75 -7.69 -7.55
N LEU A 48 1.05 -6.91 -6.73
CA LEU A 48 -0.12 -7.30 -5.98
C LEU A 48 -1.28 -7.69 -6.90
N VAL A 49 -1.61 -6.83 -7.87
CA VAL A 49 -2.62 -7.10 -8.91
C VAL A 49 -2.26 -8.39 -9.65
N LYS A 50 -0.99 -8.55 -10.05
CA LYS A 50 -0.53 -9.74 -10.77
C LYS A 50 -0.68 -11.02 -9.93
N ILE A 51 -0.33 -10.97 -8.64
CA ILE A 51 -0.43 -12.15 -7.76
C ILE A 51 -1.89 -12.49 -7.47
N VAL A 52 -2.70 -11.50 -7.05
CA VAL A 52 -4.10 -11.72 -6.64
C VAL A 52 -4.97 -12.10 -7.84
N LEU A 53 -4.91 -11.34 -8.95
CA LEU A 53 -5.75 -11.63 -10.11
C LEU A 53 -5.34 -12.91 -10.84
N LEU A 54 -4.04 -13.17 -10.98
CA LEU A 54 -3.57 -14.16 -11.95
C LEU A 54 -2.97 -15.41 -11.32
N LYS A 55 -2.81 -15.47 -9.99
CA LYS A 55 -2.25 -16.64 -9.27
C LYS A 55 -1.00 -17.21 -9.98
N PHE A 56 -0.08 -16.33 -10.39
CA PHE A 56 1.17 -16.65 -11.13
C PHE A 56 1.02 -17.12 -12.59
N HIS A 57 -0.17 -17.11 -13.18
CA HIS A 57 -0.37 -17.43 -14.61
C HIS A 57 0.15 -16.31 -15.52
N SER A 58 0.56 -16.68 -16.74
CA SER A 58 1.06 -15.75 -17.74
C SER A 58 -0.07 -14.84 -18.24
N LEU A 59 0.23 -13.54 -18.33
CA LEU A 59 -0.66 -12.52 -18.88
C LEU A 59 -0.85 -12.77 -20.38
N ASP A 60 -1.97 -13.36 -20.78
CA ASP A 60 -2.48 -13.20 -22.14
C ASP A 60 -3.65 -12.19 -22.12
N PRO A 61 -3.42 -10.93 -22.56
CA PRO A 61 -4.48 -9.93 -22.67
C PRO A 61 -5.62 -10.39 -23.59
N GLY A 62 -5.32 -11.19 -24.61
CA GLY A 62 -6.32 -11.75 -25.52
C GLY A 62 -7.28 -12.69 -24.79
N PHE A 63 -6.73 -13.55 -23.92
CA PHE A 63 -7.53 -14.41 -23.05
C PHE A 63 -8.45 -13.61 -22.12
N LEU A 64 -7.93 -12.62 -21.39
CA LEU A 64 -8.73 -11.80 -20.46
C LEU A 64 -9.84 -11.04 -21.18
N TRP A 65 -9.51 -10.46 -22.33
CA TRP A 65 -10.49 -9.75 -23.17
C TRP A 65 -11.57 -10.69 -23.69
N GLY A 66 -11.20 -11.90 -24.12
CA GLY A 66 -12.15 -12.93 -24.53
C GLY A 66 -13.11 -13.33 -23.41
N ARG A 67 -12.60 -13.51 -22.18
CA ARG A 67 -13.43 -13.82 -21.00
C ARG A 67 -14.38 -12.68 -20.66
N LEU A 68 -13.90 -11.44 -20.66
CA LEU A 68 -14.73 -10.26 -20.42
C LEU A 68 -15.85 -10.14 -21.46
N GLN A 69 -15.53 -10.29 -22.75
CA GLN A 69 -16.52 -10.26 -23.81
C GLN A 69 -17.56 -11.37 -23.68
N ALA A 70 -17.15 -12.57 -23.29
CA ALA A 70 -18.07 -13.68 -23.04
C ALA A 70 -19.05 -13.36 -21.90
N GLY A 71 -18.55 -12.84 -20.77
CA GLY A 71 -19.37 -12.44 -19.63
C GLY A 71 -20.34 -11.30 -19.96
N LEU A 72 -19.90 -10.30 -20.76
CA LEU A 72 -20.76 -9.19 -21.18
C LEU A 72 -21.84 -9.61 -22.18
N LYS A 73 -21.57 -10.60 -23.04
CA LYS A 73 -22.55 -11.12 -24.02
C LYS A 73 -23.58 -12.05 -23.39
N GLN A 74 -23.23 -12.70 -22.28
CA GLN A 74 -24.08 -13.66 -21.58
C GLN A 74 -24.11 -13.34 -20.09
N PRO A 75 -24.97 -12.40 -19.64
CA PRO A 75 -25.02 -11.98 -18.24
C PRO A 75 -25.35 -13.13 -17.28
N GLU A 76 -26.00 -14.19 -17.77
CA GLU A 76 -26.28 -15.39 -16.99
C GLU A 76 -25.02 -16.18 -16.62
N LEU A 77 -23.94 -16.05 -17.38
CA LEU A 77 -22.65 -16.58 -16.94
C LEU A 77 -22.15 -15.79 -15.74
N LEU A 78 -22.20 -14.46 -15.78
CA LEU A 78 -21.73 -13.65 -14.66
C LEU A 78 -22.53 -13.92 -13.38
N SER A 79 -23.85 -14.07 -13.47
CA SER A 79 -24.70 -14.41 -12.33
C SER A 79 -24.35 -15.80 -11.77
N GLN A 80 -24.16 -16.81 -12.63
CA GLN A 80 -23.70 -18.14 -12.21
C GLN A 80 -22.34 -18.08 -11.51
N TRP A 81 -21.38 -17.32 -12.03
CA TRP A 81 -20.06 -17.17 -11.42
C TRP A 81 -20.14 -16.45 -10.07
N LEU A 82 -20.99 -15.44 -9.94
CA LEU A 82 -21.25 -14.77 -8.67
C LEU A 82 -21.80 -15.75 -7.62
N HIS A 83 -22.69 -16.66 -8.01
CA HIS A 83 -23.22 -17.71 -7.12
C HIS A 83 -22.18 -18.74 -6.68
N THR A 84 -21.07 -18.89 -7.40
CA THR A 84 -19.94 -19.73 -6.95
C THR A 84 -19.02 -19.03 -5.95
N GLY A 85 -19.17 -17.71 -5.79
CA GLY A 85 -18.39 -16.92 -4.83
C GLY A 85 -18.92 -16.97 -3.41
N ASN A 86 -18.10 -16.52 -2.47
CA ASN A 86 -18.49 -16.35 -1.08
C ASN A 86 -18.99 -14.92 -0.83
N LEU A 87 -20.31 -14.77 -0.73
CA LEU A 87 -20.96 -13.49 -0.42
C LEU A 87 -21.33 -13.34 1.06
N VAL A 88 -21.10 -14.38 1.87
CA VAL A 88 -21.45 -14.39 3.29
C VAL A 88 -20.19 -14.04 4.09
N PRO A 89 -20.17 -12.88 4.78
CA PRO A 89 -19.06 -12.52 5.63
C PRO A 89 -18.79 -13.59 6.70
N PHE A 90 -17.51 -13.82 6.97
CA PHE A 90 -16.94 -14.77 7.92
C PHE A 90 -17.16 -16.26 7.62
N HIS A 91 -17.78 -16.61 6.50
CA HIS A 91 -18.07 -17.99 6.16
C HIS A 91 -16.79 -18.79 5.84
N GLU A 92 -15.95 -18.29 4.94
CA GLU A 92 -14.69 -18.93 4.56
C GLU A 92 -13.63 -18.82 5.66
N ILE A 93 -13.65 -17.72 6.42
CA ILE A 93 -12.81 -17.58 7.62
C ILE A 93 -13.15 -18.64 8.65
N SER A 94 -14.44 -18.79 8.98
CA SER A 94 -14.90 -19.80 9.94
C SER A 94 -14.57 -21.21 9.46
N ARG A 95 -14.85 -21.53 8.20
CA ARG A 95 -14.51 -22.82 7.58
C ARG A 95 -13.02 -23.13 7.69
N SER A 96 -12.19 -22.13 7.36
CA SER A 96 -10.74 -22.26 7.42
C SER A 96 -10.23 -22.51 8.84
N LEU A 97 -10.74 -21.75 9.81
CA LEU A 97 -10.43 -21.91 11.24
C LEU A 97 -10.93 -23.23 11.82
N HIS A 98 -12.04 -23.78 11.34
CA HIS A 98 -12.51 -25.10 11.77
C HIS A 98 -11.70 -26.24 11.17
N SER A 99 -11.25 -26.10 9.91
CA SER A 99 -10.45 -27.14 9.25
C SER A 99 -9.04 -27.27 9.85
N LEU A 100 -8.47 -26.16 10.34
CA LEU A 100 -7.09 -26.03 10.85
C LEU A 100 -6.02 -26.68 9.95
N SER A 101 -6.31 -26.84 8.65
CA SER A 101 -5.34 -27.38 7.71
C SER A 101 -4.28 -26.33 7.38
N ASP A 102 -3.06 -26.78 7.09
CA ASP A 102 -1.95 -25.87 6.72
C ASP A 102 -2.32 -24.96 5.55
N HIS A 103 -3.07 -25.50 4.58
CA HIS A 103 -3.54 -24.74 3.42
C HIS A 103 -4.56 -23.66 3.80
N ALA A 104 -5.50 -23.96 4.71
CA ALA A 104 -6.50 -23.01 5.17
C ALA A 104 -5.87 -21.86 5.99
N ILE A 105 -4.92 -22.20 6.87
CA ILE A 105 -4.13 -21.22 7.63
C ILE A 105 -3.32 -20.35 6.67
N PHE A 106 -2.65 -20.95 5.68
CA PHE A 106 -1.86 -20.21 4.72
C PHE A 106 -2.71 -19.25 3.88
N ASN A 107 -3.93 -19.62 3.47
CA ASN A 107 -4.82 -18.71 2.75
C ASN A 107 -5.24 -17.51 3.63
N LEU A 108 -5.69 -17.76 4.86
CA LEU A 108 -6.07 -16.72 5.82
C LEU A 108 -4.93 -15.71 6.04
N PHE A 109 -3.76 -16.22 6.41
CA PHE A 109 -2.60 -15.37 6.70
C PHE A 109 -1.99 -14.77 5.45
N GLY A 110 -2.01 -15.48 4.33
CA GLY A 110 -1.49 -15.02 3.04
C GLY A 110 -2.25 -13.79 2.53
N ASN A 111 -3.58 -13.81 2.60
CA ASN A 111 -4.42 -12.69 2.19
C ASN A 111 -4.17 -11.46 3.08
N MET A 112 -4.11 -11.64 4.40
CA MET A 112 -3.71 -10.55 5.30
C MET A 112 -2.28 -10.05 4.99
N ALA A 113 -1.32 -10.95 4.81
CA ALA A 113 0.08 -10.61 4.70
C ALA A 113 0.43 -9.84 3.43
N ILE A 114 -0.20 -10.19 2.30
CA ILE A 114 0.08 -9.54 1.02
C ILE A 114 -0.37 -8.08 1.00
N PHE A 115 -1.34 -7.70 1.84
CA PHE A 115 -1.82 -6.32 2.02
C PHE A 115 -1.10 -5.52 3.12
N MET A 116 -0.30 -6.16 3.99
CA MET A 116 0.47 -5.43 5.01
C MET A 116 1.39 -4.34 4.42
N PRO A 117 2.15 -4.59 3.33
CA PRO A 117 2.99 -3.55 2.74
C PRO A 117 2.20 -2.32 2.26
N LEU A 118 0.96 -2.49 1.79
CA LEU A 118 0.08 -1.36 1.43
C LEU A 118 -0.11 -0.42 2.63
N GLY A 119 -0.44 -0.97 3.80
CA GLY A 119 -0.63 -0.20 5.02
C GLY A 119 0.62 0.56 5.47
N ILE A 120 1.79 -0.08 5.35
CA ILE A 120 3.08 0.54 5.68
C ILE A 120 3.39 1.70 4.72
N ILE A 121 3.27 1.46 3.41
CA ILE A 121 3.57 2.46 2.37
C ILE A 121 2.61 3.65 2.48
N LEU A 122 1.31 3.41 2.68
CA LEU A 122 0.33 4.48 2.86
C LEU A 122 0.59 5.27 4.15
N GLY A 123 0.95 4.60 5.25
CA GLY A 123 1.38 5.25 6.49
C GLY A 123 2.58 6.18 6.26
N LEU A 124 3.60 5.69 5.53
CA LEU A 124 4.79 6.47 5.16
C LEU A 124 4.46 7.66 4.24
N MET A 125 3.61 7.46 3.23
CA MET A 125 3.27 8.51 2.25
C MET A 125 2.47 9.64 2.89
N PHE A 126 1.56 9.31 3.80
CA PHE A 126 0.57 10.24 4.32
C PHE A 126 0.77 10.57 5.80
N HIS A 127 1.96 10.30 6.35
CA HIS A 127 2.30 10.65 7.74
C HIS A 127 2.12 12.15 8.03
N ASN A 128 2.51 13.01 7.08
CA ASN A 128 2.44 14.47 7.23
C ASN A 128 1.00 15.03 7.20
N VAL A 129 0.04 14.28 6.66
CA VAL A 129 -1.36 14.71 6.54
C VAL A 129 -2.26 14.05 7.59
N GLY A 130 -1.68 13.35 8.58
CA GLY A 130 -2.43 12.77 9.69
C GLY A 130 -3.41 11.67 9.26
N MET A 131 -3.07 10.89 8.23
CA MET A 131 -3.96 9.84 7.75
C MET A 131 -4.10 8.73 8.83
N GLY A 132 -5.27 8.69 9.47
CA GLY A 132 -5.59 7.71 10.50
C GLY A 132 -5.86 6.31 9.94
N GLY A 133 -5.79 5.30 10.82
CA GLY A 133 -5.95 3.89 10.43
C GLY A 133 -7.25 3.57 9.68
N LEU A 134 -8.35 4.26 10.00
CA LEU A 134 -9.62 4.09 9.29
C LEU A 134 -9.52 4.42 7.79
N LYS A 135 -8.80 5.49 7.42
CA LYS A 135 -8.62 5.85 6.00
C LYS A 135 -7.83 4.78 5.26
N ILE A 136 -6.84 4.17 5.91
CA ILE A 136 -6.05 3.08 5.33
C ILE A 136 -6.90 1.82 5.16
N VAL A 137 -7.73 1.49 6.16
CA VAL A 137 -8.69 0.39 6.05
C VAL A 137 -9.64 0.60 4.89
N VAL A 138 -10.21 1.80 4.74
CA VAL A 138 -11.11 2.12 3.62
C VAL A 138 -10.37 2.01 2.27
N CYS A 139 -9.13 2.50 2.17
CA CYS A 139 -8.33 2.34 0.95
C CYS A 139 -8.07 0.87 0.62
N ALA A 140 -7.68 0.07 1.62
CA ALA A 140 -7.44 -1.37 1.45
C ALA A 140 -8.73 -2.11 1.05
N PHE A 141 -9.85 -1.76 1.67
CA PHE A 141 -11.17 -2.32 1.37
C PHE A 141 -11.58 -2.03 -0.08
N ILE A 142 -11.55 -0.76 -0.51
CA ILE A 142 -11.92 -0.38 -1.87
C ILE A 142 -11.01 -1.04 -2.89
N PHE A 143 -9.70 -1.07 -2.61
CA PHE A 143 -8.74 -1.71 -3.49
C PHE A 143 -8.99 -3.22 -3.60
N SER A 144 -9.19 -3.91 -2.49
CA SER A 144 -9.51 -5.34 -2.47
C SER A 144 -10.85 -5.64 -3.16
N LEU A 145 -11.89 -4.84 -2.91
CA LEU A 145 -13.17 -4.95 -3.61
C LEU A 145 -12.99 -4.84 -5.12
N GLY A 146 -12.12 -3.94 -5.58
CA GLY A 146 -11.77 -3.81 -6.99
C GLY A 146 -11.09 -5.05 -7.56
N LEU A 147 -10.20 -5.70 -6.79
CA LEU A 147 -9.54 -6.95 -7.19
C LEU A 147 -10.55 -8.11 -7.29
N GLU A 148 -11.37 -8.32 -6.27
CA GLU A 148 -12.39 -9.37 -6.25
C GLU A 148 -13.41 -9.17 -7.37
N SER A 149 -13.85 -7.92 -7.57
CA SER A 149 -14.75 -7.57 -8.67
C SER A 149 -14.12 -7.83 -10.04
N ALA A 150 -12.83 -7.53 -10.20
CA ALA A 150 -12.11 -7.83 -11.44
C ALA A 150 -11.98 -9.34 -11.66
N GLN A 151 -11.68 -10.15 -10.62
CA GLN A 151 -11.66 -11.61 -10.75
C GLN A 151 -13.00 -12.18 -11.22
N LEU A 152 -14.10 -11.64 -10.69
CA LEU A 152 -15.45 -11.99 -11.11
C LEU A 152 -15.74 -11.57 -12.55
N LEU A 153 -15.47 -10.32 -12.92
CA LEU A 153 -15.74 -9.77 -14.26
C LEU A 153 -14.93 -10.46 -15.36
N PHE A 154 -13.68 -10.81 -15.07
CA PHE A 154 -12.85 -11.60 -15.98
C PHE A 154 -13.10 -13.11 -15.87
N MET A 155 -13.96 -13.56 -14.94
CA MET A 155 -14.28 -14.96 -14.69
C MET A 155 -13.01 -15.81 -14.51
N ILE A 156 -12.00 -15.25 -13.83
CA ILE A 156 -10.70 -15.90 -13.57
C ILE A 156 -10.56 -16.34 -12.11
N GLY A 157 -11.48 -15.91 -11.26
CA GLY A 157 -11.54 -16.27 -9.85
C GLY A 157 -12.96 -16.16 -9.32
N GLN A 158 -13.11 -16.45 -8.04
CA GLN A 158 -14.37 -16.32 -7.31
C GLN A 158 -14.30 -15.04 -6.50
N PHE A 159 -15.42 -14.33 -6.42
CA PHE A 159 -15.54 -13.18 -5.53
C PHE A 159 -15.66 -13.68 -4.09
N ASP A 160 -14.76 -13.26 -3.22
CA ASP A 160 -14.78 -13.65 -1.80
C ASP A 160 -14.82 -12.41 -0.88
N VAL A 161 -15.93 -12.24 -0.16
CA VAL A 161 -16.10 -11.15 0.82
C VAL A 161 -15.10 -11.29 1.96
N ASP A 162 -14.71 -12.51 2.33
CA ASP A 162 -13.76 -12.75 3.41
C ASP A 162 -12.35 -12.32 3.02
N ASP A 163 -11.98 -12.47 1.76
CA ASP A 163 -10.71 -11.97 1.24
C ASP A 163 -10.65 -10.44 1.33
N ILE A 164 -11.77 -9.75 1.07
CA ILE A 164 -11.86 -8.28 1.28
C ILE A 164 -11.62 -7.92 2.75
N LEU A 165 -12.21 -8.67 3.68
CA LEU A 165 -12.05 -8.45 5.12
C LEU A 165 -10.61 -8.73 5.59
N LEU A 166 -10.01 -9.82 5.12
CA LEU A 166 -8.63 -10.20 5.43
C LEU A 166 -7.65 -9.18 4.86
N ASN A 167 -7.80 -8.79 3.61
CA ASN A 167 -6.97 -7.78 2.96
C ASN A 167 -7.07 -6.41 3.66
N SER A 168 -8.28 -6.02 4.06
CA SER A 168 -8.50 -4.79 4.86
C SER A 168 -7.82 -4.85 6.21
N SER A 169 -7.90 -6.00 6.88
CA SER A 169 -7.22 -6.26 8.16
C SER A 169 -5.70 -6.26 8.01
N GLY A 170 -5.19 -6.83 6.92
CA GLY A 170 -3.78 -6.77 6.53
C GLY A 170 -3.29 -5.33 6.36
N GLY A 171 -4.05 -4.49 5.66
CA GLY A 171 -3.76 -3.06 5.52
C GLY A 171 -3.70 -2.34 6.89
N LEU A 172 -4.61 -2.67 7.81
CA LEU A 172 -4.57 -2.13 9.16
C LEU A 172 -3.33 -2.58 9.95
N LEU A 173 -3.01 -3.87 9.90
CA LEU A 173 -1.83 -4.43 10.57
C LEU A 173 -0.54 -3.76 10.06
N GLY A 174 -0.42 -3.59 8.75
CA GLY A 174 0.67 -2.85 8.13
C GLY A 174 0.78 -1.41 8.64
N PHE A 175 -0.34 -0.71 8.77
CA PHE A 175 -0.35 0.64 9.35
C PHE A 175 0.05 0.65 10.82
N VAL A 176 -0.41 -0.31 11.62
CA VAL A 176 -0.03 -0.44 13.04
C VAL A 176 1.48 -0.64 13.16
N ILE A 177 2.07 -1.49 12.33
CA ILE A 177 3.52 -1.69 12.25
C ILE A 177 4.23 -0.37 11.93
N TYR A 178 3.77 0.38 10.92
CA TYR A 178 4.31 1.70 10.62
C TYR A 178 4.23 2.64 11.85
N ARG A 179 3.09 2.65 12.54
CA ARG A 179 2.85 3.59 13.65
C ARG A 179 3.70 3.25 14.88
N THR A 180 3.94 1.99 15.17
CA THR A 180 4.75 1.56 16.32
C THR A 180 6.25 1.58 16.01
N THR A 181 6.66 1.12 14.82
CA THR A 181 8.08 0.92 14.50
C THR A 181 8.70 2.11 13.81
N ILE A 182 7.97 2.92 13.06
CA ILE A 182 8.56 3.99 12.22
C ILE A 182 8.30 5.38 12.82
N SER A 183 7.10 5.65 13.35
CA SER A 183 6.79 6.95 13.98
C SER A 183 7.58 7.16 15.29
N SER A 184 7.87 6.09 16.03
CA SER A 184 8.63 6.15 17.29
C SER A 184 10.07 6.65 17.11
N PHE A 185 10.71 6.39 15.96
CA PHE A 185 12.06 6.90 15.65
C PHE A 185 12.06 8.41 15.35
N HIS A 186 10.98 8.96 14.79
CA HIS A 186 10.88 10.39 14.51
C HIS A 186 10.72 11.23 15.78
N LEU A 187 10.08 10.68 16.83
CA LEU A 187 9.90 11.35 18.13
C LEU A 187 11.17 11.35 18.99
N SER A 188 12.08 10.38 18.81
CA SER A 188 13.35 10.34 19.55
C SER A 188 14.32 11.43 19.07
N SER A 189 14.32 11.77 17.77
CA SER A 189 15.25 12.76 17.19
C SER A 189 14.89 14.23 17.45
N SER A 190 13.66 14.54 17.91
CA SER A 190 13.23 15.90 18.23
C SER A 190 13.51 16.30 19.68
N ARG A 191 13.73 15.34 20.60
CA ARG A 191 14.03 15.60 22.02
C ARG A 191 15.50 15.99 22.28
N THR A 192 16.41 15.66 21.35
CA THR A 192 17.82 16.03 21.44
C THR A 192 18.11 17.43 20.87
N ARG A 193 17.20 17.99 20.05
CA ARG A 193 17.36 19.35 19.47
C ARG A 193 16.87 20.49 20.36
N THR A 194 16.15 20.20 21.44
CA THR A 194 15.70 21.21 22.42
C THR A 194 16.62 21.32 23.64
N ASN A 195 17.70 20.55 23.71
CA ASN A 195 18.68 20.54 24.81
C ASN A 195 20.12 20.86 24.36
N ILE A 196 20.29 21.59 23.24
CA ILE A 196 21.59 22.15 22.80
C ILE A 196 21.40 23.62 22.45
#